data_AF-A0A7S3YG01-F1
#
_entry.id   AF-A0A7S3YG01-F1
#
_cell.length_a   1.000
_cell.length_b   1.000
_cell.length_c   1.000
_cell.angle_alpha   90.00
_cell.angle_beta   90.00
_cell.angle_gamma   90.00
#
_symmetry.space_group_name_H-M   'P 1'
#
loop_
_entity.id
_entity.type
_entity.pdbx_description
1 polymer ?
#
loop_
_entity_poly.entity_id
_entity_poly.type
_entity_poly.pdbx_seq_one_letter_code
_entity_poly.pdbx_strand_id
1 'polypeptide(L)'
;ARERRARLRVERANAQARAEPAQRLGSRTRSALEQLLATKSVTQIKKCCVTLELSTTYSRRCCESFVFAEAHLRMFELMRSCNRSLPHQELLKHVLRILANLTRYPHLVGTVAQAPGCVEVLVDMMQFFRELEDTFLLSVGLVATMARSERRIRQQAAAPEIAKRLGGILSILRRKFSLATKHGVGPAAGKVNKASQKSASIEAMEDLVSLLKK
;
A
#
# COMPACT_ATOMS: atom_id res chain seq x y z
N ALA A 1 14.96 33.15 6.11
CA ALA A 1 15.74 32.25 7.01
C ALA A 1 15.52 30.74 6.76
N ARG A 2 14.27 30.26 6.67
CA ARG A 2 13.96 28.82 6.48
C ARG A 2 14.43 28.25 5.14
N GLU A 3 14.24 28.99 4.05
CA GLU A 3 14.68 28.58 2.70
C GLU A 3 16.18 28.42 2.59
N ARG A 4 16.96 29.36 3.15
CA ARG A 4 18.43 29.27 3.20
C ARG A 4 18.91 28.03 3.96
N ARG A 5 18.26 27.69 5.09
CA ARG A 5 18.55 26.45 5.83
C ARG A 5 18.19 25.21 5.02
N ALA A 6 17.09 25.23 4.26
CA ALA A 6 16.73 24.11 3.39
C ALA A 6 17.75 23.90 2.26
N ARG A 7 18.18 24.98 1.59
CA ARG A 7 19.22 24.93 0.54
C ARG A 7 20.54 24.36 1.06
N LEU A 8 21.03 24.86 2.20
CA LEU A 8 22.26 24.37 2.83
C LEU A 8 22.19 22.88 3.20
N ARG A 9 21.03 22.37 3.63
CA ARG A 9 20.85 20.94 3.88
C ARG A 9 20.94 20.11 2.60
N VAL A 10 20.34 20.58 1.51
CA VAL A 10 20.40 19.92 0.20
C VAL A 10 21.82 19.92 -0.34
N GLU A 11 22.54 21.05 -0.26
CA GLU A 11 23.94 21.15 -0.68
C GLU A 11 24.85 20.20 0.10
N ARG A 12 24.71 20.15 1.43
CA ARG A 12 25.46 19.20 2.27
C ARG A 12 25.14 17.75 1.93
N ALA A 13 23.87 17.41 1.76
CA ALA A 13 23.46 16.06 1.36
C ALA A 13 24.04 15.68 -0.01
N ASN A 14 24.07 16.62 -0.96
CA ASN A 14 24.66 16.42 -2.28
C ASN A 14 26.18 16.25 -2.21
N ALA A 15 26.87 17.04 -1.40
CA ALA A 15 28.32 16.92 -1.20
C ALA A 15 28.67 15.56 -0.57
N GLN A 16 27.93 15.14 0.46
CA GLN A 16 28.12 13.83 1.09
C GLN A 16 27.83 12.68 0.10
N ALA A 17 26.78 12.78 -0.71
CA ALA A 17 26.49 11.78 -1.74
C ALA A 17 27.53 11.71 -2.88
N ARG A 18 28.29 12.80 -3.10
CA ARG A 18 29.45 12.79 -4.01
C ARG A 18 30.64 12.09 -3.37
N ALA A 19 30.91 12.36 -2.09
CA ALA A 19 31.99 11.74 -1.33
C ALA A 19 31.77 10.24 -1.08
N GLU A 20 30.52 9.80 -0.90
CA GLU A 20 30.16 8.41 -0.64
C GLU A 20 29.15 7.89 -1.70
N PRO A 21 29.62 7.42 -2.87
CA PRO A 21 28.74 6.94 -3.94
C PRO A 21 27.81 5.79 -3.51
N ALA A 22 28.22 4.99 -2.53
CA ALA A 22 27.41 3.92 -1.95
C ALA A 22 26.17 4.45 -1.19
N GLN A 23 26.23 5.68 -0.67
CA GLN A 23 25.11 6.32 0.03
C GLN A 23 24.11 7.00 -0.92
N ARG A 24 24.41 7.06 -2.22
CA ARG A 24 23.46 7.57 -3.21
C ARG A 24 22.18 6.74 -3.18
N LEU A 25 21.04 7.42 -3.33
CA LEU A 25 19.72 6.77 -3.28
C LEU A 25 19.63 5.58 -4.24
N GLY A 26 20.15 5.71 -5.46
CA GLY A 26 20.18 4.63 -6.46
C GLY A 26 21.00 3.42 -6.01
N SER A 27 22.20 3.65 -5.46
CA SER A 27 23.08 2.58 -4.94
C SER A 27 22.42 1.82 -3.78
N ARG A 28 21.81 2.56 -2.84
CA ARG A 28 21.04 1.98 -1.72
C ARG A 28 19.82 1.20 -2.19
N THR A 29 19.13 1.70 -3.22
CA THR A 29 17.98 1.02 -3.83
C THR A 29 18.42 -0.31 -4.43
N ARG A 30 19.49 -0.31 -5.23
CA ARG A 30 20.02 -1.52 -5.87
C ARG A 30 20.44 -2.57 -4.84
N SER A 31 21.22 -2.17 -3.83
CA SER A 31 21.65 -3.09 -2.77
C SER A 31 20.48 -3.65 -1.97
N ALA A 32 19.46 -2.84 -1.66
CA ALA A 32 18.26 -3.31 -0.99
C ALA A 32 17.42 -4.26 -1.85
N LEU A 33 17.35 -4.05 -3.18
CA LEU A 33 16.70 -4.97 -4.12
C LEU A 33 17.42 -6.31 -4.18
N GLU A 34 18.74 -6.30 -4.36
CA GLU A 34 19.57 -7.51 -4.39
C GLU A 34 19.39 -8.33 -3.10
N GLN A 35 19.44 -7.68 -1.94
CA GLN A 35 19.24 -8.34 -0.65
C GLN A 35 17.82 -8.87 -0.48
N LEU A 36 16.79 -8.08 -0.84
CA LEU A 36 15.38 -8.47 -0.73
C LEU A 36 15.08 -9.75 -1.52
N LEU A 37 15.64 -9.86 -2.72
CA LEU A 37 15.42 -11.01 -3.60
C LEU A 37 16.17 -12.27 -3.11
N ALA A 38 17.30 -12.10 -2.42
CA ALA A 38 18.10 -13.22 -1.92
C ALA A 38 17.67 -13.73 -0.53
N THR A 39 17.17 -12.86 0.35
CA THR A 39 16.94 -13.23 1.76
C THR A 39 15.60 -13.95 1.99
N LYS A 40 15.59 -14.80 3.02
CA LYS A 40 14.38 -15.44 3.59
C LYS A 40 14.05 -14.93 4.99
N SER A 41 14.93 -14.13 5.60
CA SER A 41 14.73 -13.64 6.97
C SER A 41 13.76 -12.48 7.00
N VAL A 42 12.60 -12.64 7.66
CA VAL A 42 11.58 -11.58 7.81
C VAL A 42 12.19 -10.27 8.33
N THR A 43 13.14 -10.35 9.27
CA THR A 43 13.84 -9.18 9.81
C THR A 43 14.68 -8.46 8.75
N GLN A 44 15.42 -9.20 7.91
CA GLN A 44 16.20 -8.62 6.83
C GLN A 44 15.29 -8.09 5.71
N ILE A 45 14.23 -8.81 5.37
CA ILE A 45 13.20 -8.38 4.41
C ILE A 45 12.62 -7.04 4.84
N LYS A 46 12.21 -6.90 6.11
CA LYS A 46 11.69 -5.65 6.65
C LYS A 46 12.70 -4.50 6.51
N LYS A 47 13.99 -4.73 6.84
CA LYS A 47 15.05 -3.71 6.65
C LYS A 47 15.18 -3.27 5.19
N CYS A 48 15.09 -4.21 4.25
CA CYS A 48 15.09 -3.90 2.81
C CYS A 48 13.86 -3.07 2.44
N CYS A 49 12.66 -3.49 2.86
CA CYS A 49 11.40 -2.79 2.59
C CYS A 49 11.39 -1.35 3.13
N VAL A 50 11.98 -1.08 4.30
CA VAL A 50 12.11 0.31 4.82
C VAL A 50 12.93 1.18 3.86
N THR A 51 14.04 0.66 3.34
CA THR A 51 14.89 1.38 2.38
C THR A 51 14.20 1.55 1.02
N LEU A 52 13.46 0.53 0.58
CA LEU A 52 12.74 0.52 -0.69
C LEU A 52 11.51 1.42 -0.66
N GLU A 53 10.76 1.48 0.44
CA GLU A 53 9.67 2.44 0.63
C GLU A 53 10.19 3.87 0.51
N LEU A 54 11.30 4.20 1.19
CA LEU A 54 11.90 5.53 1.13
C LEU A 54 12.28 5.89 -0.31
N SER A 55 13.03 5.02 -0.99
CA SER A 55 13.51 5.30 -2.35
C SER A 55 12.40 5.39 -3.38
N THR A 56 11.40 4.51 -3.33
CA THR A 56 10.23 4.54 -4.23
C THR A 56 9.32 5.75 -3.97
N THR A 57 9.27 6.27 -2.73
CA THR A 57 8.52 7.49 -2.41
C THR A 57 9.04 8.70 -3.18
N TYR A 58 10.37 8.84 -3.25
CA TYR A 58 11.03 10.06 -3.74
C TYR A 58 11.57 9.97 -5.16
N SER A 59 11.68 8.78 -5.77
CA SER A 59 12.34 8.62 -7.07
C SER A 59 11.57 7.70 -8.01
N ARG A 60 11.06 8.28 -9.11
CA ARG A 60 10.48 7.53 -10.23
C ARG A 60 11.44 6.47 -10.78
N ARG A 61 12.71 6.81 -10.94
CA ARG A 61 13.74 5.87 -11.43
C ARG A 61 13.92 4.68 -10.48
N CYS A 62 13.76 4.90 -9.17
CA CYS A 62 13.79 3.81 -8.19
C CYS A 62 12.57 2.90 -8.34
N CYS A 63 11.37 3.44 -8.60
CA CYS A 63 10.19 2.64 -8.94
C CYS A 63 10.39 1.81 -10.22
N GLU A 64 10.93 2.43 -11.27
CA GLU A 64 11.25 1.74 -12.52
C GLU A 64 12.28 0.62 -12.30
N SER A 65 13.35 0.90 -11.54
CA SER A 65 14.36 -0.12 -11.19
C SER A 65 13.76 -1.28 -10.38
N PHE A 66 12.82 -0.97 -9.47
CA PHE A 66 12.14 -1.97 -8.64
C PHE A 66 11.30 -2.91 -9.49
N VAL A 67 10.53 -2.36 -10.44
CA VAL A 67 9.69 -3.15 -11.35
C VAL A 67 10.55 -3.94 -12.32
N PHE A 68 11.62 -3.33 -12.87
CA PHE A 68 12.56 -4.00 -13.77
C PHE A 68 13.26 -5.20 -13.13
N ALA A 69 13.57 -5.12 -11.83
CA ALA A 69 14.13 -6.24 -11.06
C ALA A 69 13.07 -7.27 -10.62
N GLU A 70 11.84 -7.19 -11.13
CA GLU A 70 10.70 -8.07 -10.80
C GLU A 70 10.36 -8.17 -9.30
N ALA A 71 10.85 -7.25 -8.48
CA ALA A 71 10.67 -7.28 -7.03
C ALA A 71 9.20 -7.11 -6.60
N HIS A 72 8.34 -6.63 -7.49
CA HIS A 72 6.89 -6.54 -7.28
C HIS A 72 6.24 -7.93 -7.19
N LEU A 73 6.74 -8.93 -7.92
CA LEU A 73 6.26 -10.32 -7.80
C LEU A 73 6.54 -10.83 -6.38
N ARG A 74 7.76 -10.60 -5.90
CA ARG A 74 8.17 -10.94 -4.54
C ARG A 74 7.31 -10.25 -3.47
N MET A 75 6.88 -9.01 -3.70
CA MET A 75 5.96 -8.32 -2.78
C MET A 75 4.65 -9.08 -2.60
N PHE A 76 4.02 -9.52 -3.68
CA PHE A 76 2.75 -10.27 -3.60
C PHE A 76 2.94 -11.65 -2.94
N GLU A 77 4.07 -12.32 -3.16
CA GLU A 77 4.43 -13.54 -2.43
C GLU A 77 4.55 -13.30 -0.91
N LEU A 78 5.24 -12.22 -0.53
CA LEU A 78 5.40 -11.86 0.88
C LEU A 78 4.06 -11.57 1.54
N MET A 79 3.16 -10.87 0.86
CA MET A 79 1.81 -10.59 1.35
C MET A 79 1.02 -11.86 1.65
N ARG A 80 1.09 -12.88 0.79
CA ARG A 80 0.46 -14.20 1.03
C ARG A 80 0.98 -14.90 2.27
N SER A 81 2.27 -14.73 2.57
CA SER A 81 2.91 -15.32 3.75
C SER A 81 2.71 -14.51 5.04
N CYS A 82 2.11 -13.32 4.97
CA CYS A 82 1.94 -12.47 6.14
C CYS A 82 0.83 -13.00 7.05
N ASN A 83 1.10 -12.98 8.36
CA ASN A 83 0.14 -13.34 9.40
C ASN A 83 -0.22 -12.13 10.26
N ARG A 84 -1.01 -12.36 11.32
CA ARG A 84 -1.50 -11.29 12.20
C ARG A 84 -0.53 -10.87 13.30
N SER A 85 0.68 -11.42 13.39
CA SER A 85 1.66 -10.95 14.36
C SER A 85 2.16 -9.54 14.02
N LEU A 86 2.53 -8.77 15.04
CA LEU A 86 2.99 -7.38 14.86
C LEU A 86 4.13 -7.23 13.84
N PRO A 87 5.19 -8.08 13.83
CA PRO A 87 6.26 -7.95 12.83
C PRO A 87 5.77 -8.09 11.39
N HIS A 88 4.81 -8.98 11.14
CA HIS A 88 4.22 -9.17 9.82
C HIS A 88 3.28 -8.02 9.44
N GLN A 89 2.52 -7.47 10.40
CA GLN A 89 1.68 -6.29 10.14
C GLN A 89 2.52 -5.07 9.72
N GLU A 90 3.64 -4.84 10.40
CA GLU A 90 4.57 -3.76 10.06
C GLU A 90 5.23 -3.98 8.71
N LEU A 91 5.67 -5.20 8.42
CA LEU A 91 6.21 -5.55 7.10
C LEU A 91 5.16 -5.32 5.99
N LEU A 92 3.93 -5.79 6.19
CA LEU A 92 2.84 -5.65 5.23
C LEU A 92 2.56 -4.17 4.91
N LYS A 93 2.61 -3.30 5.93
CA LYS A 93 2.43 -1.86 5.73
C LYS A 93 3.50 -1.27 4.79
N HIS A 94 4.76 -1.64 4.98
CA HIS A 94 5.84 -1.22 4.08
C HIS A 94 5.62 -1.75 2.65
N VAL A 95 5.25 -3.02 2.52
CA VAL A 95 4.98 -3.65 1.22
C VAL A 95 3.86 -2.94 0.46
N LEU A 96 2.73 -2.68 1.12
CA LEU A 96 1.60 -1.99 0.52
C LEU A 96 1.95 -0.56 0.09
N ARG A 97 2.73 0.16 0.90
CA ARG A 97 3.20 1.52 0.54
C ARG A 97 4.15 1.51 -0.64
N ILE A 98 5.05 0.54 -0.73
CA ILE A 98 5.90 0.35 -1.91
C ILE A 98 5.01 0.15 -3.14
N LEU A 99 4.06 -0.79 -3.12
CA LEU A 99 3.13 -1.01 -4.23
C LEU A 99 2.34 0.25 -4.59
N ALA A 100 1.92 1.04 -3.61
CA ALA A 100 1.22 2.31 -3.84
C ALA A 100 2.14 3.33 -4.52
N ASN A 101 3.41 3.40 -4.13
CA ASN A 101 4.43 4.23 -4.78
C ASN A 101 4.71 3.82 -6.23
N LEU A 102 4.63 2.52 -6.55
CA LEU A 102 4.78 2.04 -7.92
C LEU A 102 3.55 2.41 -8.77
N THR A 103 2.36 2.08 -8.27
CA THR A 103 1.10 2.20 -9.00
C THR A 103 0.62 3.64 -9.18
N ARG A 104 1.23 4.62 -8.48
CA ARG A 104 1.01 6.04 -8.78
C ARG A 104 1.50 6.46 -10.17
N TYR A 105 2.37 5.67 -10.79
CA TYR A 105 2.88 5.90 -12.14
C TYR A 105 2.13 5.02 -13.14
N PRO A 106 1.28 5.57 -14.02
CA PRO A 106 0.41 4.79 -14.91
C PRO A 106 1.16 3.75 -15.76
N HIS A 107 2.35 4.09 -16.26
CA HIS A 107 3.16 3.19 -17.10
C HIS A 107 3.71 1.97 -16.37
N LEU A 108 3.70 1.95 -15.03
CA LEU A 108 4.14 0.81 -14.22
C LEU A 108 2.98 -0.09 -13.79
N VAL A 109 1.73 0.39 -13.85
CA VAL A 109 0.57 -0.32 -13.32
C VAL A 109 0.36 -1.64 -14.06
N GLY A 110 0.46 -1.63 -15.39
CA GLY A 110 0.32 -2.84 -16.21
C GLY A 110 1.30 -3.94 -15.82
N THR A 111 2.57 -3.60 -15.57
CA THR A 111 3.58 -4.57 -15.12
C THR A 111 3.29 -5.06 -13.70
N VAL A 112 2.99 -4.16 -12.74
CA VAL A 112 2.64 -4.56 -11.37
C VAL A 112 1.41 -5.49 -11.36
N ALA A 113 0.44 -5.22 -12.23
CA ALA A 113 -0.76 -6.03 -12.41
C ALA A 113 -0.50 -7.43 -12.96
N GLN A 114 0.66 -7.71 -13.58
CA GLN A 114 1.00 -9.05 -14.08
C GLN A 114 1.30 -10.04 -12.95
N ALA A 115 1.52 -9.56 -11.72
CA ALA A 115 1.69 -10.43 -10.57
C ALA A 115 0.51 -11.41 -10.45
N PRO A 116 0.77 -12.74 -10.45
CA PRO A 116 -0.31 -13.74 -10.40
C PRO A 116 -1.21 -13.51 -9.20
N GLY A 117 -2.53 -13.55 -9.41
CA GLY A 117 -3.53 -13.42 -8.36
C GLY A 117 -3.46 -12.12 -7.53
N CYS A 118 -2.96 -11.02 -8.12
CA CYS A 118 -2.75 -9.77 -7.38
C CYS A 118 -4.03 -9.21 -6.75
N VAL A 119 -5.18 -9.36 -7.43
CA VAL A 119 -6.48 -8.89 -6.94
C VAL A 119 -6.91 -9.70 -5.73
N GLU A 120 -6.83 -11.03 -5.83
CA GLU A 120 -7.17 -11.98 -4.79
C GLU A 120 -6.36 -11.70 -3.52
N VAL A 121 -5.04 -11.51 -3.67
CA VAL A 121 -4.15 -11.19 -2.54
C VAL A 121 -4.54 -9.87 -1.88
N LEU A 122 -4.84 -8.83 -2.65
CA LEU A 122 -5.24 -7.54 -2.08
C LEU A 122 -6.59 -7.65 -1.34
N VAL A 123 -7.52 -8.42 -1.87
CA VAL A 123 -8.82 -8.68 -1.22
C VAL A 123 -8.65 -9.53 0.04
N ASP A 124 -7.73 -10.49 0.05
CA ASP A 124 -7.34 -11.22 1.26
C ASP A 124 -6.79 -10.27 2.33
N MET A 125 -5.92 -9.32 1.95
CA MET A 125 -5.40 -8.32 2.89
C MET A 125 -6.52 -7.45 3.46
N MET A 126 -7.48 -7.02 2.63
CA MET A 126 -8.68 -6.30 3.09
C MET A 126 -9.46 -7.14 4.11
N GLN A 127 -9.64 -8.44 3.86
CA GLN A 127 -10.41 -9.33 4.73
C GLN A 127 -9.70 -9.61 6.06
N PHE A 128 -8.39 -9.87 6.01
CA PHE A 128 -7.59 -10.26 7.17
C PHE A 128 -7.22 -9.08 8.08
N PHE A 129 -7.00 -7.90 7.50
CA PHE A 129 -6.51 -6.71 8.20
C PHE A 129 -7.51 -5.55 8.22
N ARG A 130 -8.82 -5.82 8.03
CA ARG A 130 -9.91 -4.82 8.12
C ARG A 130 -9.96 -3.99 9.41
N GLU A 131 -9.35 -4.47 10.48
CA GLU A 131 -9.29 -3.76 11.77
C GLU A 131 -8.11 -2.77 11.83
N LEU A 132 -7.15 -2.88 10.90
CA LEU A 132 -6.01 -1.99 10.75
C LEU A 132 -6.31 -1.00 9.61
N GLU A 133 -6.94 0.13 9.95
CA GLU A 133 -7.48 1.07 8.97
C GLU A 133 -6.46 1.50 7.90
N ASP A 134 -5.22 1.84 8.29
CA ASP A 134 -4.16 2.19 7.34
C ASP A 134 -3.88 1.08 6.31
N THR A 135 -3.70 -0.16 6.79
CA THR A 135 -3.40 -1.34 5.94
C THR A 135 -4.59 -1.66 5.04
N PHE A 136 -5.80 -1.56 5.59
CA PHE A 136 -7.04 -1.76 4.87
C PHE A 136 -7.20 -0.75 3.73
N LEU A 137 -7.09 0.55 4.04
CA LEU A 137 -7.22 1.63 3.06
C LEU A 137 -6.17 1.56 1.96
N LEU A 138 -4.93 1.21 2.29
CA LEU A 138 -3.88 0.98 1.28
C LEU A 138 -4.27 -0.16 0.32
N SER A 139 -4.82 -1.25 0.85
CA SER A 139 -5.24 -2.38 0.03
C SER A 139 -6.39 -1.99 -0.91
N VAL A 140 -7.40 -1.28 -0.39
CA VAL A 140 -8.55 -0.77 -1.18
C VAL A 140 -8.07 0.21 -2.26
N GLY A 141 -7.22 1.16 -1.88
CA GLY A 141 -6.67 2.16 -2.78
C GLY A 141 -5.83 1.56 -3.91
N LEU A 142 -5.08 0.48 -3.64
CA LEU A 142 -4.33 -0.25 -4.65
C LEU A 142 -5.24 -0.90 -5.69
N VAL A 143 -6.25 -1.66 -5.25
CA VAL A 143 -7.21 -2.27 -6.19
C VAL A 143 -7.92 -1.19 -7.02
N ALA A 144 -8.35 -0.09 -6.39
CA ALA A 144 -8.99 1.02 -7.09
C ALA A 144 -8.06 1.67 -8.13
N THR A 145 -6.80 1.93 -7.77
CA THR A 145 -5.81 2.54 -8.66
C THR A 145 -5.51 1.64 -9.85
N MET A 146 -5.30 0.35 -9.60
CA MET A 146 -5.04 -0.64 -10.64
C MET A 146 -6.26 -0.84 -11.54
N ALA A 147 -7.47 -0.93 -11.00
CA ALA A 147 -8.71 -1.10 -11.78
C ALA A 147 -9.08 0.15 -12.62
N ARG A 148 -8.65 1.35 -12.21
CA ARG A 148 -8.79 2.56 -13.03
C ARG A 148 -7.88 2.53 -14.26
N SER A 149 -6.66 2.02 -14.09
CA SER A 149 -5.64 2.03 -15.13
C SER A 149 -5.72 0.80 -16.06
N GLU A 150 -6.06 -0.36 -15.50
CA GLU A 150 -6.00 -1.66 -16.19
C GLU A 150 -7.39 -2.31 -16.26
N ARG A 151 -7.96 -2.40 -17.46
CA ARG A 151 -9.27 -3.02 -17.70
C ARG A 151 -9.33 -4.47 -17.19
N ARG A 152 -8.25 -5.23 -17.37
CA ARG A 152 -8.16 -6.62 -16.88
C ARG A 152 -8.31 -6.69 -15.36
N ILE A 153 -7.65 -5.81 -14.62
CA ILE A 153 -7.77 -5.76 -13.15
C ILE A 153 -9.19 -5.39 -12.74
N ARG A 154 -9.83 -4.44 -13.44
CA ARG A 154 -11.23 -4.11 -13.17
C ARG A 154 -12.15 -5.31 -13.37
N GLN A 155 -11.98 -6.06 -14.47
CA GLN A 155 -12.77 -7.25 -14.76
C GLN A 155 -12.55 -8.36 -13.72
N GLN A 156 -11.30 -8.59 -13.31
CA GLN A 156 -10.98 -9.55 -12.24
C GLN A 156 -11.61 -9.16 -10.91
N ALA A 157 -11.51 -7.88 -10.51
CA ALA A 157 -12.12 -7.39 -9.27
C ALA A 157 -13.67 -7.37 -9.32
N ALA A 158 -14.25 -7.22 -10.51
CA ALA A 158 -15.69 -7.31 -10.75
C ALA A 158 -16.21 -8.74 -10.91
N ALA A 159 -15.34 -9.76 -10.95
CA ALA A 159 -15.74 -11.15 -11.08
C ALA A 159 -16.70 -11.54 -9.92
N PRO A 160 -17.74 -12.37 -10.17
CA PRO A 160 -18.79 -12.64 -9.18
C PRO A 160 -18.28 -13.10 -7.81
N GLU A 161 -17.24 -13.94 -7.80
CA GLU A 161 -16.59 -14.42 -6.58
C GLU A 161 -15.96 -13.27 -5.78
N ILE A 162 -15.14 -12.44 -6.43
CA ILE A 162 -14.46 -11.30 -5.80
C ILE A 162 -15.46 -10.23 -5.36
N ALA A 163 -16.44 -9.91 -6.21
CA ALA A 163 -17.49 -8.95 -5.91
C ALA A 163 -18.32 -9.39 -4.68
N LYS A 164 -18.62 -10.69 -4.54
CA LYS A 164 -19.29 -11.24 -3.35
C LYS A 164 -18.44 -11.05 -2.10
N ARG A 165 -17.13 -11.32 -2.18
CA ARG A 165 -16.19 -11.12 -1.07
C ARG A 165 -16.10 -9.65 -0.64
N LEU A 166 -15.95 -8.73 -1.60
CA LEU A 166 -15.93 -7.28 -1.36
C LEU A 166 -17.24 -6.80 -0.71
N GLY A 167 -18.39 -7.28 -1.19
CA GLY A 167 -19.70 -7.00 -0.60
C GLY A 167 -19.82 -7.51 0.85
N GLY A 168 -19.28 -8.70 1.13
CA GLY A 168 -19.21 -9.25 2.49
C GLY A 168 -18.36 -8.39 3.43
N ILE A 169 -17.19 -7.94 2.98
CA ILE A 169 -16.32 -7.03 3.75
C ILE A 169 -17.05 -5.73 4.05
N LEU A 170 -17.68 -5.10 3.05
CA LEU A 170 -18.43 -3.86 3.23
C LEU A 170 -19.61 -4.03 4.20
N SER A 171 -20.32 -5.15 4.15
CA SER A 171 -21.41 -5.47 5.09
C SER A 171 -20.90 -5.55 6.53
N ILE A 172 -19.76 -6.22 6.76
CA ILE A 172 -19.14 -6.31 8.08
C ILE A 172 -18.76 -4.93 8.62
N LEU A 173 -18.14 -4.08 7.79
CA LEU A 173 -17.76 -2.72 8.18
C LEU A 173 -18.97 -1.87 8.55
N ARG A 174 -20.04 -1.90 7.72
CA ARG A 174 -21.30 -1.19 8.00
C ARG A 174 -21.94 -1.66 9.30
N ARG A 175 -21.98 -2.98 9.55
CA ARG A 175 -22.52 -3.54 10.79
C ARG A 175 -21.73 -3.09 12.01
N LYS A 176 -20.39 -3.15 11.95
CA LYS A 176 -19.51 -2.68 13.03
C LYS A 176 -19.74 -1.19 13.33
N PHE A 177 -19.81 -0.36 12.30
CA PHE A 177 -20.09 1.07 12.43
C PHE A 177 -21.48 1.34 13.02
N SER A 178 -22.51 0.61 12.58
CA SER A 178 -23.86 0.73 13.15
C SER A 178 -23.91 0.35 14.65
N LEU A 179 -23.15 -0.67 15.07
CA LEU A 179 -23.08 -1.07 16.48
C LEU A 179 -22.36 -0.01 17.32
N ALA A 180 -21.24 0.53 16.82
CA ALA A 180 -20.50 1.59 17.50
C ALA A 180 -21.34 2.87 17.69
N THR A 181 -22.13 3.25 16.68
CA THR A 181 -23.01 4.42 16.75
C THR A 181 -24.23 4.22 17.68
N LYS A 182 -24.75 2.99 17.77
CA LYS A 182 -25.84 2.61 18.68
C LYS A 182 -25.41 2.50 20.15
N HIS A 183 -24.20 2.01 20.43
CA HIS A 183 -23.72 1.73 21.80
C HIS A 183 -23.06 2.93 22.50
N GLY A 184 -23.04 4.12 21.89
CA GLY A 184 -22.68 5.35 22.62
C GLY A 184 -21.27 5.40 23.21
N VAL A 185 -20.35 4.55 22.76
CA VAL A 185 -18.93 4.64 23.18
C VAL A 185 -18.26 5.73 22.34
N GLY A 186 -18.45 6.97 22.75
CA GLY A 186 -17.72 8.14 22.25
C GLY A 186 -17.48 9.10 23.41
N PRO A 187 -16.30 9.76 23.49
CA PRO A 187 -15.96 10.67 24.57
C PRO A 187 -16.98 11.80 24.63
N ALA A 188 -17.26 12.26 25.86
CA ALA A 188 -18.24 13.30 26.14
C ALA A 188 -17.98 14.57 25.30
N ALA A 189 -19.10 15.22 24.95
CA ALA A 189 -19.27 16.53 24.30
C ALA A 189 -19.14 16.59 22.77
N GLY A 190 -20.28 16.77 22.09
CA GLY A 190 -20.35 17.25 20.71
C GLY A 190 -21.51 16.67 19.89
N LYS A 191 -22.73 17.19 20.08
CA LYS A 191 -23.86 16.95 19.15
C LYS A 191 -23.63 17.76 17.86
N VAL A 192 -22.82 17.24 16.93
CA VAL A 192 -22.82 17.70 15.52
C VAL A 192 -22.64 16.47 14.61
N ASN A 193 -23.69 16.15 13.85
CA ASN A 193 -23.74 15.21 12.71
C ASN A 193 -23.32 13.74 12.91
N LYS A 194 -24.09 12.97 13.70
CA LYS A 194 -24.02 11.48 13.69
C LYS A 194 -24.35 10.82 12.34
N ALA A 195 -24.96 11.56 11.41
CA ALA A 195 -25.29 11.08 10.06
C ALA A 195 -24.19 11.36 9.01
N SER A 196 -23.19 12.21 9.30
CA SER A 196 -22.21 12.65 8.29
C SER A 196 -20.80 12.08 8.45
N GLN A 197 -20.51 11.29 9.49
CA GLN A 197 -19.20 10.65 9.66
C GLN A 197 -19.26 9.18 9.26
N LYS A 198 -19.25 8.87 7.95
CA LYS A 198 -18.86 7.53 7.49
C LYS A 198 -17.41 7.28 7.91
N SER A 199 -17.10 6.06 8.37
CA SER A 199 -15.69 5.64 8.48
C SER A 199 -15.06 5.69 7.08
N ALA A 200 -13.83 6.20 6.99
CA ALA A 200 -13.07 6.26 5.74
C ALA A 200 -12.99 4.89 5.04
N SER A 201 -12.91 3.82 5.83
CA SER A 201 -12.92 2.43 5.33
C SER A 201 -14.21 2.05 4.60
N ILE A 202 -15.37 2.54 5.06
CA ILE A 202 -16.67 2.30 4.41
C ILE A 202 -16.75 3.07 3.10
N GLU A 203 -16.40 4.35 3.13
CA GLU A 203 -16.42 5.23 1.95
C GLU A 203 -15.50 4.69 0.84
N ALA A 204 -14.26 4.34 1.18
CA ALA A 204 -13.32 3.78 0.22
C ALA A 204 -13.82 2.46 -0.41
N MET A 205 -14.49 1.61 0.37
CA MET A 205 -15.08 0.37 -0.14
C MET A 205 -16.29 0.63 -1.04
N GLU A 206 -17.14 1.59 -0.70
CA GLU A 206 -18.28 1.97 -1.54
C GLU A 206 -17.82 2.56 -2.89
N ASP A 207 -16.80 3.40 -2.86
CA ASP A 207 -16.18 3.96 -4.06
C ASP A 207 -15.55 2.88 -4.93
N LEU A 208 -14.86 1.90 -4.32
CA LEU A 208 -14.32 0.76 -5.04
C LEU A 208 -15.45 -0.06 -5.68
N VAL A 209 -16.49 -0.42 -4.93
CA VAL A 209 -17.62 -1.19 -5.48
C VAL A 209 -18.35 -0.41 -6.60
N SER A 210 -18.47 0.90 -6.47
CA SER A 210 -19.04 1.77 -7.51
C SER A 210 -18.17 1.80 -8.77
N LEU A 211 -16.86 1.91 -8.62
CA LEU A 211 -15.89 1.86 -9.72
C LEU A 211 -15.99 0.54 -10.51
N LEU A 212 -16.17 -0.60 -9.83
CA LEU A 212 -16.20 -1.92 -10.46
C LEU A 212 -17.50 -2.22 -11.21
N LYS A 213 -18.56 -1.43 -11.00
CA LYS A 213 -19.83 -1.53 -11.74
C LYS A 213 -19.84 -0.73 -13.04
N LYS A 214 -18.83 0.10 -13.30
CA LYS A 214 -18.68 0.96 -14.48
C LYS A 214 -17.79 0.31 -15.54
#